data_AF-A0A6H5I6Z8-F1
#
_entry.id   AF-A0A6H5I6Z8-F1
#
_cell.length_a   1.000
_cell.length_b   1.000
_cell.length_c   1.000
_cell.angle_alpha   90.00
_cell.angle_beta   90.00
_cell.angle_gamma   90.00
#
_symmetry.space_group_name_H-M   'P 1'
#
loop_
_entity.id
_entity.type
_entity.pdbx_description
1 polymer ?
#
loop_
_entity_poly.entity_id
_entity_poly.type
_entity_poly.pdbx_seq_one_letter_code
_entity_poly.pdbx_strand_id
1 'polypeptide(L)'
;MCHSILLYGAPIWRCATETEAYIRQAEAVHRRACLRVISGRPHVSYDATYVIAGVPPLALLADERARIYQRRPEDVKEEERRETLRRWQDRWDRAPKGRWTHRLIPKITEWVERGHGEVGYYLTQLLSGHGYFKSHSQRYDNTLSALCPACPSTIENAEHVFFRCPRFQEERERLQQVLQEEIEPENITRLMLMTAGKWLAPCKGNRDVFKFTESCLVYRTFISQNFCYPLGRWWRRHHDAKTSWWLEVRYSFRRIHTRFNS
;
A
#
# COMPACT_ATOMS: atom_id res chain seq x y z
N MET A 1 6.31 14.89 3.71
CA MET A 1 6.29 14.65 2.24
C MET A 1 7.20 15.65 1.54
N CYS A 2 7.69 15.35 0.33
CA CYS A 2 8.62 16.21 -0.43
C CYS A 2 7.96 17.41 -1.14
N HIS A 3 6.67 17.65 -0.91
CA HIS A 3 5.88 18.68 -1.59
C HIS A 3 6.39 20.09 -1.37
N SER A 4 6.89 20.43 -0.17
CA SER A 4 7.43 21.77 0.09
C SER A 4 8.62 22.11 -0.82
N ILE A 5 9.44 21.12 -1.16
CA ILE A 5 10.60 21.28 -2.05
C ILE A 5 10.15 21.21 -3.51
N LEU A 6 9.39 20.18 -3.87
CA LEU A 6 8.98 19.97 -5.27
C LEU A 6 8.05 21.08 -5.78
N LEU A 7 7.14 21.59 -4.95
CA LEU A 7 6.09 22.52 -5.38
C LEU A 7 6.38 23.99 -5.07
N TYR A 8 7.54 24.32 -4.49
CA TYR A 8 7.88 25.71 -4.13
C TYR A 8 7.76 26.68 -5.31
N GLY A 9 8.33 26.30 -6.46
CA GLY A 9 8.27 27.08 -7.70
C GLY A 9 7.16 26.66 -8.67
N ALA A 10 6.15 25.91 -8.21
CA ALA A 10 5.14 25.31 -9.10
C ALA A 10 4.50 26.29 -10.09
N PRO A 11 4.12 27.54 -9.71
CA PRO A 11 3.56 28.50 -10.67
C PRO A 11 4.48 28.83 -11.85
N ILE A 12 5.81 28.72 -11.67
CA ILE A 12 6.81 29.07 -12.70
C ILE A 12 7.00 27.89 -13.66
N TRP A 13 7.18 26.67 -13.13
CA TRP A 13 7.48 25.50 -13.96
C TRP A 13 6.23 24.70 -14.34
N ARG A 14 5.02 25.10 -13.95
CA ARG A 14 3.78 24.38 -14.28
C ARG A 14 3.66 24.07 -15.78
N CYS A 15 4.04 24.99 -16.66
CA CYS A 15 4.04 24.75 -18.11
C CYS A 15 4.95 23.59 -18.53
N ALA A 16 6.03 23.30 -17.79
CA ALA A 16 6.91 22.16 -18.04
C ALA A 16 6.21 20.81 -17.80
N THR A 17 5.04 20.79 -17.13
CA THR A 17 4.22 19.58 -17.00
C THR A 17 3.52 19.17 -18.29
N GLU A 18 3.43 20.08 -19.27
CA GLU A 18 2.91 19.81 -20.62
C GLU A 18 3.86 18.89 -21.39
N THR A 19 5.16 18.93 -21.07
CA THR A 19 6.16 18.02 -21.63
C THR A 19 6.21 16.70 -20.85
N GLU A 20 5.72 15.62 -21.47
CA GLU A 20 5.59 14.32 -20.82
C GLU A 20 6.90 13.78 -20.23
N ALA A 21 8.04 14.01 -20.91
CA ALA A 21 9.34 13.56 -20.45
C ALA A 21 9.75 14.17 -19.08
N TYR A 22 9.48 15.46 -18.88
CA TYR A 22 9.85 16.17 -17.66
C TYR A 22 8.98 15.74 -16.49
N ILE A 23 7.66 15.68 -16.69
CA ILE A 23 6.75 15.27 -15.64
C ILE A 23 6.98 13.82 -15.23
N ARG A 24 7.31 12.91 -16.16
CA ARG A 24 7.64 11.50 -15.84
C ARG A 24 8.82 11.38 -14.87
N GLN A 25 9.88 12.18 -15.04
CA GLN A 25 11.03 12.16 -14.13
C GLN A 25 10.66 12.65 -12.73
N ALA A 26 9.91 13.76 -12.65
CA ALA A 26 9.46 14.32 -11.38
C ALA A 26 8.46 13.41 -10.66
N GLU A 27 7.50 12.83 -11.39
CA GLU A 27 6.56 11.84 -10.88
C GLU A 27 7.28 10.58 -10.37
N ALA A 28 8.39 10.15 -10.99
CA ALA A 28 9.17 9.02 -10.48
C ALA A 28 9.77 9.29 -9.09
N VAL A 29 10.18 10.53 -8.80
CA VAL A 29 10.63 10.94 -7.46
C VAL A 29 9.43 10.98 -6.49
N HIS A 30 8.35 11.64 -6.91
CA HIS A 30 7.15 11.78 -6.10
C HIS A 30 6.55 10.42 -5.72
N ARG A 31 6.43 9.51 -6.69
CA ARG A 31 5.97 8.14 -6.48
C ARG A 31 6.85 7.38 -5.49
N ARG A 32 8.17 7.52 -5.55
CA ARG A 32 9.07 6.88 -4.57
C ARG A 32 8.82 7.37 -3.15
N ALA A 33 8.46 8.65 -2.97
CA ALA A 33 8.06 9.16 -1.67
C ALA A 33 6.72 8.55 -1.21
N CYS A 34 5.71 8.50 -2.09
CA CYS A 34 4.42 7.88 -1.79
C CYS A 34 4.54 6.38 -1.45
N LEU A 35 5.37 5.63 -2.19
CA LEU A 35 5.65 4.21 -1.90
C LEU A 35 6.21 4.02 -0.48
N ARG A 36 7.05 4.94 0.01
CA ARG A 36 7.56 4.86 1.38
C ARG A 36 6.48 5.11 2.42
N VAL A 37 5.58 6.06 2.17
CA VAL A 37 4.44 6.34 3.05
C VAL A 37 3.57 5.11 3.22
N ILE A 38 3.26 4.42 2.11
CA ILE A 38 2.39 3.24 2.13
C ILE A 38 3.16 1.93 2.36
N SER A 39 4.48 1.96 2.53
CA SER A 39 5.32 0.74 2.55
C SER A 39 5.10 -0.18 1.34
N GLY A 40 4.86 0.41 0.17
CA GLY A 40 4.47 -0.30 -1.05
C GLY A 40 5.65 -0.81 -1.87
N ARG A 41 5.41 -1.84 -2.70
CA ARG A 41 6.43 -2.40 -3.58
C ARG A 41 6.70 -1.49 -4.81
N PRO A 42 7.92 -1.53 -5.39
CA PRO A 42 8.26 -0.74 -6.57
C PRO A 42 7.44 -1.04 -7.83
N HIS A 43 6.63 -2.10 -7.86
CA HIS A 43 5.86 -2.54 -9.03
C HIS A 43 4.42 -1.98 -9.06
N VAL A 44 3.96 -1.38 -7.97
CA VAL A 44 2.61 -0.80 -7.87
C VAL A 44 2.46 0.33 -8.90
N SER A 45 1.38 0.39 -9.67
CA SER A 45 1.21 1.47 -10.66
C SER A 45 1.27 2.88 -10.05
N TYR A 46 1.59 3.90 -10.85
CA TYR A 46 1.64 5.29 -10.39
C TYR A 46 0.29 5.71 -9.79
N ASP A 47 -0.80 5.52 -10.55
CA ASP A 47 -2.14 5.93 -10.13
C ASP A 47 -2.57 5.20 -8.85
N ALA A 48 -2.38 3.87 -8.75
CA ALA A 48 -2.65 3.14 -7.51
C ALA A 48 -1.79 3.60 -6.33
N THR A 49 -0.52 3.94 -6.56
CA THR A 49 0.38 4.44 -5.50
C THR A 49 -0.15 5.75 -4.92
N TYR A 50 -0.57 6.67 -5.78
CA TYR A 50 -1.11 7.97 -5.39
C TYR A 50 -2.44 7.82 -4.63
N VAL A 51 -3.34 6.97 -5.11
CA VAL A 51 -4.63 6.69 -4.47
C VAL A 51 -4.43 6.09 -3.09
N ILE A 52 -3.64 5.01 -2.97
CA ILE A 52 -3.39 4.35 -1.67
C ILE A 52 -2.73 5.33 -0.69
N ALA A 53 -1.80 6.17 -1.16
CA ALA A 53 -1.15 7.17 -0.32
C ALA A 53 -2.09 8.33 0.09
N GLY A 54 -3.22 8.52 -0.60
CA GLY A 54 -4.10 9.67 -0.40
C GLY A 54 -3.47 10.97 -0.89
N VAL A 55 -2.57 10.91 -1.88
CA VAL A 55 -1.80 12.06 -2.38
C VAL A 55 -2.07 12.22 -3.88
N PRO A 56 -2.60 13.37 -4.34
CA PRO A 56 -2.85 13.59 -5.77
C PRO A 56 -1.56 13.52 -6.61
N PRO A 57 -1.63 13.10 -7.88
CA PRO A 57 -0.51 13.14 -8.83
C PRO A 57 0.20 14.51 -8.85
N LEU A 58 1.52 14.50 -9.12
CA LEU A 58 2.35 15.70 -8.99
C LEU A 58 1.89 16.82 -9.92
N ALA A 59 1.52 16.48 -11.16
CA ALA A 59 1.03 17.43 -12.15
C ALA A 59 -0.21 18.18 -11.64
N LEU A 60 -1.16 17.45 -11.05
CA LEU A 60 -2.39 18.05 -10.50
C LEU A 60 -2.11 18.96 -9.30
N LEU A 61 -1.14 18.60 -8.45
CA LEU A 61 -0.69 19.45 -7.34
C LEU A 61 0.01 20.71 -7.82
N ALA A 62 0.82 20.63 -8.89
CA ALA A 62 1.47 21.79 -9.49
C ALA A 62 0.45 22.75 -10.10
N ASP A 63 -0.52 22.19 -10.81
CA ASP A 63 -1.66 22.90 -11.38
C ASP A 63 -2.51 23.60 -10.30
N GLU A 64 -2.82 22.91 -9.20
CA GLU A 64 -3.51 23.50 -8.03
C GLU A 64 -2.77 24.74 -7.51
N ARG A 65 -1.45 24.62 -7.32
CA ARG A 65 -0.61 25.72 -6.82
C ARG A 65 -0.55 26.90 -7.78
N ALA A 66 -0.50 26.64 -9.09
CA ALA A 66 -0.50 27.69 -10.09
C ALA A 66 -1.83 28.46 -10.10
N ARG A 67 -2.98 27.76 -10.01
CA ARG A 67 -4.31 28.39 -9.97
C ARG A 67 -4.50 29.24 -8.70
N ILE A 68 -4.08 28.73 -7.54
CA ILE A 68 -4.11 29.48 -6.27
C ILE A 68 -3.25 30.75 -6.36
N TYR A 69 -2.04 30.65 -6.92
CA TYR A 69 -1.12 31.79 -7.06
C TYR A 69 -1.73 32.91 -7.92
N GLN A 70 -2.49 32.56 -8.96
CA GLN A 70 -3.14 33.52 -9.85
C GLN A 70 -4.34 34.23 -9.21
N ARG A 71 -5.04 33.60 -8.25
CA ARG A 71 -6.37 34.04 -7.77
C ARG A 71 -6.41 34.72 -6.39
N ARG A 72 -5.25 35.08 -5.80
CA ARG A 72 -5.07 35.46 -4.38
C ARG A 72 -5.41 34.31 -3.41
N PRO A 73 -4.53 33.92 -2.47
CA PRO A 73 -4.55 32.58 -1.88
C PRO A 73 -5.70 32.24 -0.91
N GLU A 74 -6.20 33.20 -0.15
CA GLU A 74 -6.94 32.92 1.10
C GLU A 74 -8.38 32.44 0.86
N ASP A 75 -9.06 32.97 -0.16
CA ASP A 75 -10.50 32.72 -0.38
C ASP A 75 -10.79 31.53 -1.32
N VAL A 76 -9.80 31.07 -2.08
CA VAL A 76 -10.00 30.12 -3.21
C VAL A 76 -9.41 28.73 -2.98
N LYS A 77 -8.62 28.53 -1.91
CA LYS A 77 -7.87 27.28 -1.71
C LYS A 77 -8.76 26.04 -1.67
N GLU A 78 -9.91 26.13 -1.01
CA GLU A 78 -10.85 25.02 -0.88
C GLU A 78 -11.57 24.71 -2.20
N GLU A 79 -11.95 25.74 -2.95
CA GLU A 79 -12.51 25.60 -4.30
C GLU A 79 -11.51 24.89 -5.23
N GLU A 80 -10.26 25.35 -5.22
CA GLU A 80 -9.20 24.80 -6.05
C GLU A 80 -8.84 23.37 -5.66
N ARG A 81 -8.90 23.05 -4.36
CA ARG A 81 -8.72 21.69 -3.85
C ARG A 81 -9.81 20.76 -4.36
N ARG A 82 -11.07 21.22 -4.35
CA ARG A 82 -12.21 20.45 -4.86
C ARG A 82 -12.09 20.17 -6.35
N GLU A 83 -11.66 21.16 -7.14
CA GLU A 83 -11.39 20.97 -8.57
C GLU A 83 -10.23 19.99 -8.81
N THR A 84 -9.16 20.04 -8.01
CA THR A 84 -8.08 19.05 -8.07
C THR A 84 -8.58 17.63 -7.78
N LEU A 85 -9.41 17.45 -6.75
CA LEU A 85 -10.01 16.14 -6.43
C LEU A 85 -10.91 15.65 -7.57
N ARG A 86 -11.71 16.54 -8.18
CA ARG A 86 -12.55 16.21 -9.34
C ARG A 86 -11.72 15.72 -10.53
N ARG A 87 -10.67 16.47 -10.91
CA ARG A 87 -9.75 16.07 -11.99
C ARG A 87 -9.01 14.77 -11.67
N TRP A 88 -8.66 14.56 -10.41
CA TRP A 88 -8.02 13.31 -9.99
C TRP A 88 -8.98 12.13 -10.09
N GLN A 89 -10.24 12.29 -9.70
CA GLN A 89 -11.28 11.27 -9.86
C GLN A 89 -11.48 10.91 -11.34
N ASP A 90 -11.61 11.91 -12.22
CA ASP A 90 -11.73 11.70 -13.68
C ASP A 90 -10.53 10.91 -14.24
N ARG A 91 -9.31 11.24 -13.81
CA ARG A 91 -8.09 10.51 -14.19
C ARG A 91 -8.11 9.08 -13.66
N TRP A 92 -8.58 8.86 -12.43
CA TRP A 92 -8.59 7.56 -11.79
C TRP A 92 -9.57 6.60 -12.44
N ASP A 93 -10.78 7.08 -12.78
CA ASP A 93 -11.80 6.27 -13.44
C ASP A 93 -11.36 5.78 -14.83
N ARG A 94 -10.57 6.60 -15.53
CA ARG A 94 -10.03 6.31 -16.88
C ARG A 94 -8.69 5.59 -16.87
N ALA A 95 -8.03 5.44 -15.70
CA ALA A 95 -6.70 4.84 -15.65
C ALA A 95 -6.73 3.35 -16.06
N PRO A 96 -5.87 2.92 -17.01
CA PRO A 96 -5.84 1.53 -17.45
C PRO A 96 -5.14 0.62 -16.43
N LYS A 97 -4.30 1.19 -15.55
CA LYS A 97 -3.54 0.47 -14.52
C LYS A 97 -4.15 0.71 -13.15
N GLY A 98 -3.93 -0.23 -12.23
CA GLY A 98 -4.45 -0.12 -10.86
C GLY A 98 -5.92 -0.51 -10.71
N ARG A 99 -6.51 -1.23 -11.69
CA ARG A 99 -7.93 -1.62 -11.66
C ARG A 99 -8.36 -2.39 -10.41
N TRP A 100 -7.47 -3.22 -9.86
CA TRP A 100 -7.71 -3.86 -8.56
C TRP A 100 -7.90 -2.83 -7.44
N THR A 101 -6.98 -1.87 -7.32
CA THR A 101 -7.09 -0.78 -6.36
C THR A 101 -8.31 0.10 -6.64
N HIS A 102 -8.70 0.32 -7.89
CA HIS A 102 -9.90 1.08 -8.26
C HIS A 102 -11.18 0.39 -7.79
N ARG A 103 -11.24 -0.94 -7.95
CA ARG A 103 -12.34 -1.76 -7.43
C ARG A 103 -12.50 -1.62 -5.91
N LEU A 104 -11.38 -1.55 -5.19
CA LEU A 104 -11.38 -1.37 -3.72
C LEU A 104 -11.61 0.09 -3.30
N ILE A 105 -11.05 1.07 -4.02
CA ILE A 105 -11.08 2.51 -3.69
C ILE A 105 -11.58 3.28 -4.92
N PRO A 106 -12.89 3.21 -5.22
CA PRO A 106 -13.44 3.87 -6.40
C PRO A 106 -13.59 5.39 -6.21
N LYS A 107 -13.86 5.84 -4.98
CA LYS A 107 -14.09 7.25 -4.64
C LYS A 107 -12.90 7.84 -3.91
N ILE A 108 -12.19 8.75 -4.56
CA ILE A 108 -10.97 9.38 -4.03
C ILE A 108 -11.27 10.27 -2.84
N THR A 109 -12.33 11.07 -2.91
CA THR A 109 -12.69 12.04 -1.88
C THR A 109 -12.91 11.36 -0.53
N GLU A 110 -13.73 10.30 -0.49
CA GLU A 110 -13.98 9.50 0.71
C GLU A 110 -12.70 8.91 1.29
N TRP A 111 -11.79 8.44 0.43
CA TRP A 111 -10.51 7.92 0.86
C TRP A 111 -9.64 9.03 1.44
N VAL A 112 -9.42 10.13 0.73
CA VAL A 112 -8.48 11.20 1.13
C VAL A 112 -8.94 11.95 2.37
N GLU A 113 -10.24 12.17 2.52
CA GLU A 113 -10.83 12.95 3.61
C GLU A 113 -11.06 12.12 4.88
N ARG A 114 -10.69 10.84 4.87
CA ARG A 114 -10.78 9.98 6.05
C ARG A 114 -9.99 10.59 7.23
N GLY A 115 -10.67 10.73 8.37
CA GLY A 115 -10.06 11.26 9.60
C GLY A 115 -9.23 10.23 10.38
N HIS A 116 -9.14 8.99 9.90
CA HIS A 116 -8.46 7.89 10.58
C HIS A 116 -7.88 6.90 9.58
N GLY A 117 -7.01 6.03 10.08
CA GLY A 117 -6.59 4.86 9.33
C GLY A 117 -5.31 5.05 8.52
N GLU A 118 -4.19 4.71 9.15
CA GLU A 118 -2.91 4.62 8.48
C GLU A 118 -2.84 3.39 7.57
N VAL A 119 -2.16 3.54 6.44
CA VAL A 119 -1.96 2.45 5.49
C VAL A 119 -0.61 1.77 5.75
N GLY A 120 -0.67 0.66 6.49
CA GLY A 120 0.51 -0.18 6.78
C GLY A 120 0.85 -1.16 5.65
N TYR A 121 2.03 -1.78 5.76
CA TYR A 121 2.56 -2.76 4.78
C TYR A 121 1.56 -3.84 4.33
N TYR A 122 0.89 -4.50 5.28
CA TYR A 122 -0.06 -5.57 4.97
C TYR A 122 -1.32 -5.05 4.28
N LEU A 123 -1.85 -3.91 4.75
CA LEU A 123 -2.98 -3.27 4.09
C LEU A 123 -2.62 -2.82 2.67
N THR A 124 -1.42 -2.29 2.46
CA THR A 124 -0.94 -1.94 1.12
C THR A 124 -0.88 -3.13 0.18
N GLN A 125 -0.50 -4.32 0.64
CA GLN A 125 -0.51 -5.50 -0.20
C GLN A 125 -1.94 -5.91 -0.62
N LEU A 126 -2.91 -5.81 0.31
CA LEU A 126 -4.34 -5.96 -0.03
C LEU A 126 -4.76 -4.91 -1.06
N LEU A 127 -4.56 -3.62 -0.78
CA LEU A 127 -5.06 -2.53 -1.61
C LEU A 127 -4.40 -2.45 -2.99
N SER A 128 -3.11 -2.75 -3.06
CA SER A 128 -2.37 -2.72 -4.33
C SER A 128 -2.51 -4.01 -5.14
N GLY A 129 -2.87 -5.13 -4.49
CA GLY A 129 -2.80 -6.45 -5.11
C GLY A 129 -1.36 -6.91 -5.39
N HIS A 130 -0.36 -6.17 -4.88
CA HIS A 130 1.06 -6.47 -5.02
C HIS A 130 1.62 -6.95 -3.69
N GLY A 131 1.55 -8.26 -3.49
CA GLY A 131 2.04 -8.94 -2.29
C GLY A 131 2.83 -10.20 -2.62
N TYR A 132 3.08 -11.00 -1.59
CA TYR A 132 3.68 -12.33 -1.71
C TYR A 132 2.69 -13.38 -2.26
N PHE A 133 1.99 -13.04 -3.34
CA PHE A 133 1.07 -13.95 -4.01
C PHE A 133 1.82 -14.79 -5.04
N LYS A 134 1.54 -16.08 -5.15
CA LYS A 134 2.21 -16.93 -6.17
C LYS A 134 2.02 -16.44 -7.60
N SER A 135 0.85 -15.89 -7.93
CA SER A 135 0.61 -15.26 -9.25
C SER A 135 1.54 -14.09 -9.55
N HIS A 136 2.05 -13.40 -8.51
CA HIS A 136 3.05 -12.36 -8.67
C HIS A 136 4.46 -12.96 -8.79
N SER A 137 4.80 -13.94 -7.96
CA SER A 137 6.09 -14.64 -8.00
C SER A 137 6.37 -15.29 -9.35
N GLN A 138 5.38 -15.96 -9.95
CA GLN A 138 5.52 -16.61 -11.25
C GLN A 138 5.94 -15.65 -12.37
N ARG A 139 5.57 -14.35 -12.29
CA ARG A 139 5.98 -13.35 -13.30
C ARG A 139 7.49 -13.13 -13.36
N TYR A 140 8.22 -13.50 -12.32
CA TYR A 140 9.67 -13.37 -12.22
C TYR A 140 10.39 -14.72 -12.32
N ASP A 141 9.67 -15.82 -12.12
CA ASP A 141 10.20 -17.17 -12.19
C ASP A 141 9.12 -18.12 -12.73
N ASN A 142 9.26 -18.47 -14.01
CA ASN A 142 8.31 -19.33 -14.72
C ASN A 142 8.33 -20.79 -14.23
N THR A 143 9.30 -21.18 -13.41
CA THR A 143 9.33 -22.52 -12.78
C THR A 143 8.33 -22.64 -11.64
N LEU A 144 7.88 -21.50 -11.10
CA LEU A 144 6.90 -21.47 -10.02
C LEU A 144 5.47 -21.57 -10.55
N SER A 145 4.63 -22.29 -9.82
CA SER A 145 3.19 -22.33 -10.09
C SER A 145 2.49 -21.13 -9.46
N ALA A 146 1.61 -20.46 -10.21
CA ALA A 146 0.71 -19.44 -9.72
C ALA A 146 -0.48 -20.00 -8.91
N LEU A 147 -0.66 -21.31 -8.85
CA LEU A 147 -1.82 -21.97 -8.24
C LEU A 147 -1.74 -21.93 -6.71
N CYS A 148 -2.90 -21.71 -6.09
CA CYS A 148 -3.04 -21.74 -4.64
C CYS A 148 -2.76 -23.15 -4.10
N PRO A 149 -1.92 -23.30 -3.05
CA PRO A 149 -1.68 -24.61 -2.42
C PRO A 149 -2.95 -25.29 -1.88
N ALA A 150 -3.93 -24.50 -1.45
CA ALA A 150 -5.20 -24.99 -0.90
C ALA A 150 -6.33 -25.08 -1.93
N CYS A 151 -6.15 -24.46 -3.11
CA CYS A 151 -7.13 -24.45 -4.20
C CYS A 151 -6.40 -24.74 -5.53
N PRO A 152 -6.15 -26.02 -5.85
CA PRO A 152 -5.25 -26.40 -6.95
C PRO A 152 -5.68 -25.91 -8.33
N SER A 153 -6.94 -25.56 -8.54
CA SER A 153 -7.48 -25.03 -9.81
C SER A 153 -7.53 -23.50 -9.86
N THR A 154 -7.11 -22.80 -8.81
CA THR A 154 -7.29 -21.35 -8.68
C THR A 154 -5.95 -20.63 -8.57
N ILE A 155 -5.81 -19.53 -9.31
CA ILE A 155 -4.64 -18.64 -9.23
C ILE A 155 -4.64 -17.93 -7.87
N GLU A 156 -3.52 -18.01 -7.15
CA GLU A 156 -3.34 -17.28 -5.90
C GLU A 156 -3.01 -15.82 -6.20
N ASN A 157 -4.04 -14.97 -6.25
CA ASN A 157 -3.95 -13.52 -6.30
C ASN A 157 -4.57 -12.90 -5.03
N ALA A 158 -4.53 -11.56 -4.92
CA ALA A 158 -5.10 -10.87 -3.77
C ALA A 158 -6.59 -11.18 -3.58
N GLU A 159 -7.38 -11.17 -4.65
CA GLU A 159 -8.81 -11.47 -4.59
C GLU A 159 -9.08 -12.85 -3.99
N HIS A 160 -8.41 -13.87 -4.52
CA HIS A 160 -8.54 -15.22 -4.01
C HIS A 160 -8.12 -15.28 -2.54
N VAL A 161 -6.92 -14.81 -2.21
CA VAL A 161 -6.37 -14.88 -0.85
C VAL A 161 -7.28 -14.22 0.18
N PHE A 162 -7.76 -13.00 -0.08
CA PHE A 162 -8.55 -12.24 0.90
C PHE A 162 -10.02 -12.64 0.95
N PHE A 163 -10.63 -12.97 -0.20
CA PHE A 163 -12.08 -13.04 -0.31
C PHE A 163 -12.63 -14.43 -0.63
N ARG A 164 -11.81 -15.38 -1.09
CA ARG A 164 -12.30 -16.71 -1.53
C ARG A 164 -11.57 -17.91 -0.92
N CYS A 165 -10.29 -17.80 -0.62
CA CYS A 165 -9.44 -18.93 -0.26
C CYS A 165 -9.89 -19.58 1.07
N PRO A 166 -10.18 -20.89 1.09
CA PRO A 166 -10.54 -21.62 2.31
C PRO A 166 -9.43 -21.61 3.37
N ARG A 167 -8.17 -21.48 2.93
CA ARG A 167 -6.99 -21.38 3.82
C ARG A 167 -7.09 -20.24 4.83
N PHE A 168 -7.85 -19.20 4.49
CA PHE A 168 -8.02 -18.00 5.31
C PHE A 168 -9.49 -17.78 5.70
N GLN A 169 -10.28 -18.85 5.69
CA GLN A 169 -11.70 -18.77 6.01
C GLN A 169 -11.92 -18.31 7.45
N GLU A 170 -11.17 -18.84 8.41
CA GLU A 170 -11.30 -18.47 9.82
C GLU A 170 -10.96 -16.98 10.06
N GLU A 171 -9.86 -16.48 9.48
CA GLU A 171 -9.52 -15.06 9.57
C GLU A 171 -10.57 -14.17 8.90
N ARG A 172 -11.15 -14.63 7.78
CA ARG A 172 -12.21 -13.91 7.07
C ARG A 172 -13.48 -13.86 7.90
N GLU A 173 -13.91 -14.97 8.47
CA GLU A 173 -15.11 -15.06 9.32
C GLU A 173 -14.97 -14.16 10.55
N ARG A 174 -13.80 -14.18 11.23
CA ARG A 174 -13.50 -13.26 12.33
C ARG A 174 -13.58 -11.80 11.90
N LEU A 175 -13.08 -11.49 10.70
CA LEU A 175 -13.17 -10.14 10.16
C LEU A 175 -14.62 -9.73 9.86
N GLN A 176 -15.40 -10.60 9.22
CA GLN A 176 -16.81 -10.38 8.90
C GLN A 176 -17.65 -10.20 10.18
N GLN A 177 -17.36 -10.93 11.25
CA GLN A 177 -18.00 -10.76 12.55
C GLN A 177 -17.78 -9.35 13.13
N VAL A 178 -16.53 -8.84 13.06
CA VAL A 178 -16.22 -7.48 13.54
C VAL A 178 -16.85 -6.41 12.65
N LEU A 179 -16.88 -6.62 11.33
CA LEU A 179 -17.45 -5.67 10.38
C LEU A 179 -18.99 -5.70 10.34
N GLN A 180 -19.59 -6.79 10.81
CA GLN A 180 -21.02 -7.09 10.77
C GLN A 180 -21.60 -7.11 9.35
N GLU A 181 -20.77 -7.49 8.39
CA GLU A 181 -21.13 -7.57 6.97
C GLU A 181 -20.18 -8.59 6.31
N GLU A 182 -20.68 -9.30 5.30
CA GLU A 182 -19.79 -10.13 4.48
C GLU A 182 -18.81 -9.24 3.71
N ILE A 183 -17.54 -9.66 3.63
CA ILE A 183 -16.52 -8.87 2.94
C ILE A 183 -16.44 -9.28 1.48
N GLU A 184 -16.48 -8.27 0.62
CA GLU A 184 -16.28 -8.37 -0.81
C GLU A 184 -15.31 -7.26 -1.24
N PRO A 185 -14.62 -7.39 -2.38
CA PRO A 185 -13.75 -6.33 -2.89
C PRO A 185 -14.45 -4.96 -2.98
N GLU A 186 -15.75 -4.97 -3.33
CA GLU A 186 -16.56 -3.77 -3.53
C GLU A 186 -16.87 -3.01 -2.23
N ASN A 187 -16.93 -3.69 -1.08
CA ASN A 187 -17.41 -3.08 0.16
C ASN A 187 -16.32 -2.94 1.25
N ILE A 188 -15.20 -3.64 1.16
CA ILE A 188 -14.20 -3.69 2.25
C ILE A 188 -13.70 -2.30 2.65
N THR A 189 -13.40 -1.44 1.68
CA THR A 189 -12.95 -0.07 1.95
C THR A 189 -14.06 0.77 2.55
N ARG A 190 -15.29 0.66 2.04
CA ARG A 190 -16.45 1.37 2.60
C ARG A 190 -16.62 1.00 4.08
N LEU A 191 -16.54 -0.29 4.39
CA LEU A 191 -16.63 -0.81 5.76
C LEU A 191 -15.50 -0.28 6.66
N MET A 192 -14.27 -0.24 6.14
CA MET A 192 -13.11 0.31 6.84
C MET A 192 -13.27 1.80 7.19
N LEU A 193 -13.86 2.58 6.28
CA LEU A 193 -14.02 4.03 6.44
C LEU A 193 -15.10 4.43 7.45
N MET A 194 -16.02 3.53 7.82
CA MET A 194 -17.13 3.86 8.71
C MET A 194 -16.67 4.28 10.12
N THR A 195 -15.67 3.59 10.69
CA THR A 195 -15.16 3.89 12.03
C THR A 195 -13.70 3.47 12.17
N ALA A 196 -12.95 4.11 13.07
CA ALA A 196 -11.58 3.72 13.40
C ALA A 196 -11.49 2.26 13.90
N GLY A 197 -12.50 1.76 14.61
CA GLY A 197 -12.57 0.36 15.03
C GLY A 197 -12.66 -0.60 13.85
N LYS A 198 -13.55 -0.32 12.88
CA LYS A 198 -13.68 -1.11 11.65
C LYS A 198 -12.44 -1.02 10.75
N TRP A 199 -11.70 0.08 10.76
CA TRP A 199 -10.40 0.18 10.06
C TRP A 199 -9.35 -0.79 10.62
N LEU A 200 -9.27 -0.90 11.94
CA LEU A 200 -8.24 -1.70 12.61
C LEU A 200 -8.43 -3.21 12.36
N ALA A 201 -9.65 -3.66 12.11
CA ALA A 201 -9.96 -5.08 11.94
C ALA A 201 -9.28 -5.68 10.69
N PRO A 202 -9.45 -5.15 9.46
CA PRO A 202 -8.69 -5.59 8.29
C PRO A 202 -7.18 -5.42 8.46
N CYS A 203 -6.71 -4.38 9.16
CA CYS A 203 -5.28 -4.20 9.40
C CYS A 203 -4.66 -5.35 10.21
N LYS A 204 -5.39 -5.87 11.21
CA LYS A 204 -4.99 -7.04 12.00
C LYS A 204 -5.16 -8.33 11.21
N GLY A 205 -6.33 -8.56 10.61
CA GLY A 205 -6.60 -9.77 9.82
C GLY A 205 -5.60 -9.94 8.67
N ASN A 206 -5.31 -8.86 7.94
CA ASN A 206 -4.31 -8.90 6.86
C ASN A 206 -2.91 -9.25 7.35
N ARG A 207 -2.52 -8.80 8.55
CA ARG A 207 -1.23 -9.17 9.13
C ARG A 207 -1.13 -10.69 9.32
N ASP A 208 -2.20 -11.31 9.81
CA ASP A 208 -2.20 -12.75 10.10
C ASP A 208 -2.23 -13.56 8.79
N VAL A 209 -3.09 -13.17 7.84
CA VAL A 209 -3.12 -13.74 6.47
C VAL A 209 -1.75 -13.63 5.80
N PHE A 210 -1.12 -12.46 5.80
CA PHE A 210 0.14 -12.28 5.10
C PHE A 210 1.34 -12.92 5.81
N LYS A 211 1.39 -12.92 7.15
CA LYS A 211 2.42 -13.69 7.88
C LYS A 211 2.34 -15.17 7.54
N PHE A 212 1.12 -15.69 7.40
CA PHE A 212 0.90 -17.07 6.98
C PHE A 212 1.36 -17.29 5.54
N THR A 213 1.06 -16.37 4.60
CA THR A 213 1.61 -16.46 3.22
C THR A 213 3.15 -16.41 3.21
N GLU A 214 3.77 -15.58 4.03
CA GLU A 214 5.24 -15.48 4.14
C GLU A 214 5.85 -16.77 4.71
N SER A 215 5.17 -17.46 5.63
CA SER A 215 5.64 -18.70 6.24
C SER A 215 5.42 -19.94 5.36
N CYS A 216 4.34 -19.98 4.57
CA CYS A 216 4.13 -21.04 3.57
C CYS A 216 5.10 -20.94 2.38
N LEU A 217 5.74 -19.78 2.17
CA LEU A 217 6.89 -19.67 1.29
C LEU A 217 8.11 -20.27 2.00
N VAL A 218 8.29 -21.59 1.88
CA VAL A 218 9.57 -22.28 2.16
C VAL A 218 10.61 -21.84 1.11
N TYR A 219 10.93 -20.55 1.05
CA TYR A 219 11.85 -19.95 0.09
C TYR A 219 12.78 -18.94 0.79
N ARG A 220 13.18 -19.25 2.04
CA ARG A 220 14.21 -18.48 2.77
C ARG A 220 15.61 -18.65 2.15
N THR A 221 15.85 -19.73 1.42
CA THR A 221 17.14 -20.05 0.77
C THR A 221 17.26 -19.58 -0.68
N PHE A 222 16.15 -19.34 -1.39
CA PHE A 222 16.21 -19.00 -2.82
C PHE A 222 16.30 -17.49 -3.09
N ILE A 223 15.70 -16.67 -2.21
CA ILE A 223 15.75 -15.20 -2.35
C ILE A 223 17.16 -14.65 -2.07
N SER A 224 17.95 -15.33 -1.22
CA SER A 224 19.34 -14.93 -0.96
C SER A 224 20.29 -15.25 -2.11
N GLN A 225 19.95 -16.21 -2.98
CA GLN A 225 20.83 -16.66 -4.07
C GLN A 225 20.51 -16.01 -5.42
N ASN A 226 19.26 -15.61 -5.70
CA ASN A 226 18.86 -15.15 -7.04
C ASN A 226 18.54 -13.64 -7.17
N PHE A 227 18.56 -12.85 -6.09
CA PHE A 227 18.37 -11.39 -6.17
C PHE A 227 19.70 -10.62 -6.00
N CYS A 228 20.56 -10.70 -7.01
CA CYS A 228 21.69 -9.76 -7.16
C CYS A 228 21.22 -8.50 -7.91
N TYR A 229 20.41 -7.66 -7.26
CA TYR A 229 20.07 -6.30 -7.69
C TYR A 229 20.04 -5.40 -6.44
N PRO A 230 20.20 -4.06 -6.54
CA PRO A 230 20.55 -3.17 -5.41
C PRO A 230 19.42 -2.96 -4.36
N LEU A 231 18.50 -3.90 -4.24
CA LEU A 231 17.50 -4.04 -3.18
C LEU A 231 18.07 -4.70 -1.91
N GLY A 232 19.25 -5.33 -1.97
CA GLY A 232 19.92 -5.92 -0.79
C GLY A 232 20.32 -4.91 0.31
N ARG A 233 20.34 -3.60 0.00
CA ARG A 233 20.49 -2.53 1.02
C ARG A 233 19.15 -2.08 1.61
N TRP A 234 18.04 -2.23 0.89
CA TRP A 234 16.70 -1.87 1.39
C TRP A 234 16.19 -2.92 2.38
N TRP A 235 16.43 -4.21 2.09
CA TRP A 235 16.00 -5.31 2.95
C TRP A 235 16.79 -5.37 4.28
N ARG A 236 18.12 -5.24 4.24
CA ARG A 236 18.97 -5.16 5.44
C ARG A 236 18.63 -3.97 6.35
N ARG A 237 18.23 -2.83 5.79
CA ARG A 237 17.98 -1.60 6.56
C ARG A 237 16.61 -1.57 7.26
N HIS A 238 15.65 -2.42 6.87
CA HIS A 238 14.29 -2.40 7.41
C HIS A 238 13.84 -3.71 8.08
N HIS A 239 14.48 -4.85 7.80
CA HIS A 239 14.20 -6.10 8.51
C HIS A 239 14.93 -6.19 9.87
N ASP A 240 16.14 -5.63 9.98
CA ASP A 240 16.94 -5.70 11.21
C ASP A 240 16.40 -4.85 12.37
N ALA A 241 15.46 -3.92 12.12
CA ALA A 241 14.89 -3.05 13.15
C ALA A 241 13.74 -3.68 13.96
N LYS A 242 13.31 -4.91 13.66
CA LYS A 242 12.23 -5.59 14.44
C LYS A 242 12.57 -7.00 14.93
N THR A 243 13.72 -7.57 14.56
CA THR A 243 14.16 -8.88 15.05
C THR A 243 15.31 -8.84 16.07
N SER A 244 15.96 -7.70 16.32
CA SER A 244 17.03 -7.62 17.33
C SER A 244 16.51 -7.39 18.77
N TRP A 245 15.38 -6.71 18.96
CA TRP A 245 14.85 -6.41 20.31
C TRP A 245 14.11 -7.58 21.00
N TRP A 246 13.65 -8.59 20.25
CA TRP A 246 12.96 -9.75 20.84
C TRP A 246 13.90 -10.90 21.24
N LEU A 247 15.14 -10.92 20.75
CA LEU A 247 16.15 -11.91 21.13
C LEU A 247 17.02 -11.47 22.32
N GLU A 248 17.22 -10.16 22.55
CA GLU A 248 17.94 -9.65 23.73
C GLU A 248 17.08 -9.57 25.00
N VAL A 249 15.75 -9.40 24.89
CA VAL A 249 14.85 -9.38 26.06
C VAL A 249 14.53 -10.81 26.56
N ARG A 250 14.61 -11.84 25.70
CA ARG A 250 14.45 -13.24 26.11
C ARG A 250 15.70 -13.87 26.72
N TYR A 251 16.89 -13.32 26.45
CA TYR A 251 18.15 -13.82 27.03
C TYR A 251 18.48 -13.19 28.41
N SER A 252 17.89 -12.04 28.73
CA SER A 252 18.10 -11.36 30.02
C SER A 252 17.11 -11.77 31.13
N PHE A 253 15.99 -12.43 30.80
CA PHE A 253 15.01 -12.89 31.80
C PHE A 253 15.17 -14.36 32.25
N ARG A 254 16.14 -15.10 31.71
CA ARG A 254 16.47 -16.49 32.14
C ARG A 254 17.70 -16.58 33.06
N ARG A 255 18.27 -15.46 33.51
CA ARG A 255 19.48 -15.42 34.34
C ARG A 255 19.29 -14.91 35.77
N ILE A 256 18.05 -14.66 36.20
CA ILE A 256 17.74 -14.14 37.56
C ILE A 256 17.07 -15.20 38.47
N HIS A 257 16.74 -16.40 37.99
CA HIS A 257 16.09 -17.44 38.80
C HIS A 257 16.95 -18.67 39.17
N THR A 258 18.27 -18.62 38.97
CA THR A 258 19.20 -19.72 39.34
C THR A 258 20.43 -19.25 40.15
N ARG A 259 20.26 -18.24 41.00
CA ARG A 259 21.26 -17.83 42.01
C ARG A 259 20.71 -17.73 43.44
N PHE A 260 19.67 -18.49 43.75
CA PHE A 260 19.20 -18.75 45.11
C PHE A 260 18.74 -20.21 45.20
N ASN A 261 19.71 -21.12 45.36
CA ASN A 261 19.65 -22.45 46.01
C ASN A 261 20.78 -23.34 45.50
N SER A 262 21.98 -23.11 46.04
CA SER A 262 23.10 -24.04 46.28
C SER A 262 24.38 -23.24 46.40
#